data_AF-B0R1X8-F1
#
_entry.id   AF-B0R1X8-F1
#
_cell.length_a   1.000
_cell.length_b   1.000
_cell.length_c   1.000
_cell.angle_alpha   90.00
_cell.angle_beta   90.00
_cell.angle_gamma   90.00
#
_symmetry.space_group_name_H-M   'P 1'
#
loop_
_entity.id
_entity.type
_entity.pdbx_description
1 polymer ?
#
loop_
_entity_poly.entity_id
_entity_poly.type
_entity_poly.pdbx_seq_one_letter_code
_entity_poly.pdbx_strand_id
1 'polypeptide(L)'
;STAEEVVKQGALVLFCDYVCENEADAEPLSWLVVNHVNDIVQLSYELPVQDLVSAIHRNSAASGLFLRAINIRFSHMNNPCLVRQTLRLLDGIHLTQSGMLLTLLIEKFLTTHWQSVGRVASGLACRRVEMLLAERVDQHSKTQLTHEELTKLEGFITSNRLAQKNQRLMSLLSRIKLDLTLEEPAQSPPDLPTDLPKNLADVFLDKEWYVSHVESCCCGNGPASSSRDCATMLSRLSYEDILAIMTREDFDHTLIGECIS
;
A
#
# COMPACT_ATOMS: atom_id res chain seq x y z
N SER A 1 -6.42 28.75 -24.13
CA SER A 1 -5.21 29.10 -24.93
C SER A 1 -3.97 29.03 -24.05
N THR A 2 -2.74 28.99 -24.58
CA THR A 2 -1.53 28.98 -23.73
C THR A 2 -1.46 30.17 -22.77
N ALA A 3 -1.94 31.35 -23.19
CA ALA A 3 -2.03 32.53 -22.34
C ALA A 3 -3.04 32.36 -21.18
N GLU A 4 -4.17 31.70 -21.43
CA GLU A 4 -5.19 31.43 -20.41
C GLU A 4 -4.68 30.43 -19.36
N GLU A 5 -3.89 29.42 -19.76
CA GLU A 5 -3.27 28.47 -18.83
C GLU A 5 -2.24 29.17 -17.93
N VAL A 6 -1.42 30.08 -18.49
CA VAL A 6 -0.46 30.88 -17.71
C VAL A 6 -1.19 31.78 -16.72
N VAL A 7 -2.27 32.45 -17.13
CA VAL A 7 -3.09 33.28 -16.23
C VAL A 7 -3.72 32.42 -15.13
N LYS A 8 -4.26 31.24 -15.47
CA LYS A 8 -4.84 30.31 -14.49
C LYS A 8 -3.79 29.89 -13.45
N GLN A 9 -2.62 29.44 -13.90
CA GLN A 9 -1.55 28.99 -13.00
C GLN A 9 -1.03 30.14 -12.13
N GLY A 10 -0.77 31.30 -12.72
CA GLY A 10 -0.33 32.49 -11.99
C GLY A 10 -1.34 32.96 -10.95
N ALA A 11 -2.63 33.00 -11.31
CA ALA A 11 -3.70 33.36 -10.38
C ALA A 11 -3.81 32.37 -9.21
N LEU A 12 -3.64 31.07 -9.48
CA LEU A 12 -3.66 30.06 -8.42
C LEU A 12 -2.47 30.21 -7.46
N VAL A 13 -1.27 30.45 -7.98
CA VAL A 13 -0.06 30.67 -7.15
C VAL A 13 -0.22 31.88 -6.25
N LEU A 14 -0.71 33.01 -6.79
CA LEU A 14 -1.00 34.21 -6.01
C LEU A 14 -2.11 33.97 -4.97
N PHE A 15 -3.12 33.17 -5.33
CA PHE A 15 -4.18 32.84 -4.40
C PHE A 15 -3.69 31.93 -3.26
N CYS A 16 -2.76 31.00 -3.52
CA CYS A 16 -2.10 30.22 -2.47
C CYS A 16 -1.39 31.12 -1.45
N ASP A 17 -0.67 32.14 -1.93
CA ASP A 17 0.01 33.13 -1.10
C ASP A 17 -0.98 33.88 -0.20
N TYR A 18 -2.07 34.39 -0.79
CA TYR A 18 -3.16 35.03 -0.06
C TYR A 18 -3.77 34.12 1.02
N VAL A 19 -4.01 32.84 0.72
CA VAL A 19 -4.55 31.88 1.70
C VAL A 19 -3.57 31.70 2.88
N CYS A 20 -2.27 31.67 2.63
CA CYS A 20 -1.25 31.55 3.68
C CYS A 20 -1.14 32.81 4.55
N GLU A 21 -1.42 34.00 4.01
CA GLU A 21 -1.49 35.22 4.80
C GLU A 21 -2.78 35.31 5.65
N ASN A 22 -3.82 34.56 5.28
CA ASN A 22 -5.16 34.61 5.87
C ASN A 22 -5.60 33.27 6.48
N GLU A 23 -4.68 32.53 7.13
CA GLU A 23 -4.95 31.19 7.70
C GLU A 23 -6.10 31.12 8.71
N ALA A 24 -6.53 32.25 9.28
CA ALA A 24 -7.67 32.32 10.18
C ALA A 24 -9.00 31.95 9.50
N ASP A 25 -9.10 32.15 8.17
CA ASP A 25 -10.26 31.77 7.38
C ASP A 25 -10.02 30.41 6.70
N ALA A 26 -10.79 29.41 7.11
CA ALA A 26 -10.67 28.05 6.59
C ALA A 26 -11.38 27.84 5.24
N GLU A 27 -12.27 28.77 4.83
CA GLU A 27 -13.07 28.62 3.60
C GLU A 27 -12.20 28.69 2.33
N PRO A 28 -11.32 29.69 2.13
CA PRO A 28 -10.45 29.76 0.96
C PRO A 28 -9.56 28.52 0.80
N LEU A 29 -8.97 28.05 1.90
CA LEU A 29 -8.14 26.84 1.93
C LEU A 29 -8.95 25.61 1.52
N SER A 30 -10.13 25.43 2.11
CA SER A 30 -10.99 24.28 1.82
C SER A 30 -11.43 24.28 0.36
N TRP A 31 -11.85 25.43 -0.16
CA TRP A 31 -12.23 25.58 -1.57
C TRP A 31 -11.07 25.25 -2.51
N LEU A 32 -9.88 25.78 -2.21
CA LEU A 32 -8.68 25.58 -3.01
C LEU A 32 -8.29 24.10 -3.06
N VAL A 33 -8.25 23.42 -1.91
CA VAL A 33 -7.89 22.01 -1.85
C VAL A 33 -8.95 21.13 -2.51
N VAL A 34 -10.24 21.35 -2.28
CA VAL A 34 -11.31 20.53 -2.87
C VAL A 34 -11.33 20.68 -4.39
N ASN A 35 -11.14 21.88 -4.93
CA ASN A 35 -11.35 22.13 -6.36
C ASN A 35 -10.07 22.04 -7.18
N HIS A 36 -8.91 22.35 -6.60
CA HIS A 36 -7.65 22.54 -7.34
C HIS A 36 -6.53 21.59 -6.89
N VAL A 37 -6.84 20.45 -6.26
CA VAL A 37 -5.81 19.49 -5.80
C VAL A 37 -4.83 19.05 -6.89
N ASN A 38 -5.28 18.86 -8.13
CA ASN A 38 -4.39 18.49 -9.23
C ASN A 38 -3.45 19.65 -9.60
N ASP A 39 -3.97 20.88 -9.62
CA ASP A 39 -3.16 22.07 -9.89
C ASP A 39 -2.14 22.31 -8.76
N ILE A 40 -2.52 22.10 -7.49
CA ILE A 40 -1.62 22.16 -6.32
C ILE A 40 -0.47 21.14 -6.47
N VAL A 41 -0.78 19.90 -6.85
CA VAL A 41 0.25 18.87 -7.08
C VAL A 41 1.20 19.33 -8.17
N GLN A 42 0.67 19.76 -9.32
CA GLN A 42 1.49 20.17 -10.47
C GLN A 42 2.38 21.37 -10.14
N LEU A 43 1.85 22.37 -9.44
CA LEU A 43 2.54 23.61 -9.11
C LEU A 43 3.32 23.57 -7.79
N SER A 44 3.43 22.41 -7.13
CA SER A 44 4.16 22.29 -5.85
C SER A 44 5.68 22.56 -5.93
N TYR A 45 6.21 22.91 -7.11
CA TYR A 45 7.55 23.45 -7.25
C TYR A 45 7.62 24.97 -6.98
N GLU A 46 6.49 25.68 -7.04
CA GLU A 46 6.37 27.11 -6.76
C GLU A 46 6.36 27.36 -5.25
N LEU A 47 7.07 28.39 -4.80
CA LEU A 47 7.27 28.66 -3.38
C LEU A 47 5.94 28.90 -2.62
N PRO A 48 5.00 29.74 -3.09
CA PRO A 48 3.73 29.95 -2.37
C PRO A 48 2.88 28.68 -2.25
N VAL A 49 3.00 27.77 -3.22
CA VAL A 49 2.29 26.47 -3.18
C VAL A 49 2.95 25.54 -2.16
N GLN A 50 4.27 25.59 -2.00
CA GLN A 50 4.98 24.84 -0.95
C GLN A 50 4.62 25.33 0.45
N ASP A 51 4.49 26.65 0.62
CA ASP A 51 4.05 27.24 1.89
C ASP A 51 2.61 26.82 2.22
N LEU A 52 1.71 26.84 1.23
CA LEU A 52 0.35 26.32 1.38
C LEU A 52 0.34 24.84 1.79
N VAL A 53 1.12 23.99 1.10
CA VAL A 53 1.22 22.57 1.44
C VAL A 53 1.76 22.39 2.87
N SER A 54 2.71 23.21 3.27
CA SER A 54 3.25 23.20 4.64
C SER A 54 2.19 23.61 5.67
N ALA A 55 1.35 24.60 5.38
CA ALA A 55 0.21 24.97 6.21
C ALA A 55 -0.82 23.83 6.32
N ILE A 56 -1.13 23.15 5.21
CA ILE A 56 -1.98 21.95 5.17
C ILE A 56 -1.42 20.85 6.09
N HIS A 57 -0.11 20.61 6.07
CA HIS A 57 0.57 19.59 6.88
C HIS A 57 0.50 19.88 8.39
N ARG A 58 0.50 21.15 8.79
CA ARG A 58 0.40 21.56 10.19
C ARG A 58 -1.01 21.45 10.75
N ASN A 59 -2.02 21.34 9.90
CA ASN A 59 -3.43 21.30 10.29
C ASN A 59 -4.06 19.93 10.00
N SER A 60 -4.46 19.22 11.04
CA SER A 60 -5.14 17.91 10.95
C SER A 60 -6.34 17.90 10.00
N ALA A 61 -7.23 18.90 10.09
CA ALA A 61 -8.45 18.96 9.29
C ALA A 61 -8.12 19.23 7.81
N ALA A 62 -7.20 20.16 7.54
CA ALA A 62 -6.74 20.47 6.18
C ALA A 62 -6.02 19.27 5.54
N SER A 63 -5.14 18.60 6.29
CA SER A 63 -4.49 17.35 5.87
C SER A 63 -5.51 16.27 5.51
N GLY A 64 -6.55 16.11 6.33
CA GLY A 64 -7.62 15.14 6.05
C GLY A 64 -8.40 15.50 4.79
N LEU A 65 -8.73 16.78 4.60
CA LEU A 65 -9.41 17.27 3.41
C LEU A 65 -8.54 17.10 2.15
N PHE A 66 -7.23 17.34 2.24
CA PHE A 66 -6.27 17.14 1.16
C PHE A 66 -6.17 15.66 0.73
N LEU A 67 -6.07 14.74 1.69
CA LEU A 67 -6.11 13.30 1.41
C LEU A 67 -7.39 12.88 0.67
N ARG A 68 -8.55 13.36 1.12
CA ARG A 68 -9.85 13.08 0.46
C ARG A 68 -9.91 13.64 -0.95
N ALA A 69 -9.43 14.87 -1.13
CA ALA A 69 -9.37 15.50 -2.45
C ALA A 69 -8.46 14.70 -3.40
N ILE A 70 -7.29 14.25 -2.95
CA ILE A 70 -6.41 13.35 -3.73
C ILE A 70 -7.12 12.03 -4.03
N ASN A 71 -7.79 11.42 -3.05
CA ASN A 71 -8.46 10.14 -3.25
C ASN A 71 -9.53 10.22 -4.35
N ILE A 72 -10.34 11.28 -4.32
CA ILE A 72 -11.49 11.43 -5.21
C ILE A 72 -11.10 12.02 -6.58
N ARG A 73 -10.24 13.04 -6.61
CA ARG A 73 -10.04 13.88 -7.80
C ARG A 73 -8.69 13.72 -8.49
N PHE A 74 -7.71 13.06 -7.86
CA PHE A 74 -6.41 12.90 -8.50
C PHE A 74 -6.51 12.02 -9.75
N SER A 75 -6.24 12.61 -10.91
CA SER A 75 -6.45 12.01 -12.24
C SER A 75 -5.15 11.64 -12.97
N HIS A 76 -3.98 11.96 -12.39
CA HIS A 76 -2.68 11.81 -13.04
C HIS A 76 -1.96 10.47 -12.75
N MET A 77 -2.71 9.40 -12.45
CA MET A 77 -2.13 8.07 -12.15
C MET A 77 -1.26 7.49 -13.28
N ASN A 78 -1.48 7.94 -14.52
CA ASN A 78 -0.69 7.53 -15.68
C ASN A 78 0.63 8.30 -15.85
N ASN A 79 0.87 9.36 -15.07
CA ASN A 79 2.10 10.15 -15.12
C ASN A 79 2.98 9.84 -13.90
N PRO A 80 4.05 9.05 -14.03
CA PRO A 80 4.88 8.62 -12.90
C PRO A 80 5.59 9.79 -12.19
N CYS A 81 5.87 10.88 -12.90
CA CYS A 81 6.46 12.08 -12.30
C CYS A 81 5.48 12.77 -11.35
N LEU A 82 4.23 12.97 -11.79
CA LEU A 82 3.19 13.58 -10.96
C LEU A 82 2.79 12.66 -9.81
N VAL A 83 2.69 11.35 -10.01
CA VAL A 83 2.41 10.42 -8.90
C VAL A 83 3.52 10.48 -7.85
N ARG A 84 4.79 10.50 -8.27
CA ARG A 84 5.92 10.66 -7.34
C ARG A 84 5.89 12.00 -6.62
N GLN A 85 5.48 13.07 -7.30
CA GLN A 85 5.31 14.38 -6.69
C GLN A 85 4.20 14.35 -5.64
N THR A 86 3.03 13.78 -5.95
CA THR A 86 1.95 13.56 -4.98
C THR A 86 2.43 12.79 -3.76
N LEU A 87 3.17 11.68 -3.94
CA LEU A 87 3.72 10.91 -2.82
C LEU A 87 4.68 11.71 -1.94
N ARG A 88 5.44 12.67 -2.50
CA ARG A 88 6.29 13.58 -1.71
C ARG A 88 5.47 14.54 -0.88
N LEU A 89 4.38 15.08 -1.43
CA LEU A 89 3.46 15.93 -0.67
C LEU A 89 2.81 15.11 0.46
N LEU A 90 2.39 13.88 0.18
CA LEU A 90 1.77 12.99 1.16
C LEU A 90 2.69 12.58 2.33
N ASP A 91 4.02 12.72 2.20
CA ASP A 91 5.00 12.38 3.26
C ASP A 91 4.84 13.29 4.49
N GLY A 92 4.41 14.55 4.30
CA GLY A 92 4.29 15.54 5.37
C GLY A 92 2.94 15.60 6.06
N ILE A 93 1.98 14.75 5.69
CA ILE A 93 0.60 14.80 6.20
C ILE A 93 0.56 14.71 7.73
N HIS A 94 -0.35 15.46 8.36
CA HIS A 94 -0.49 15.50 9.81
C HIS A 94 -0.71 14.10 10.42
N LEU A 95 -0.05 13.81 11.54
CA LEU A 95 0.05 12.46 12.13
C LEU A 95 -1.30 11.88 12.57
N THR A 96 -2.28 12.73 12.88
CA THR A 96 -3.69 12.36 13.17
C THR A 96 -4.46 11.80 11.97
N GLN A 97 -3.93 11.93 10.75
CA GLN A 97 -4.55 11.45 9.51
C GLN A 97 -3.81 10.23 8.93
N SER A 98 -2.99 9.56 9.72
CA SER A 98 -2.17 8.43 9.28
C SER A 98 -3.00 7.24 8.81
N GLY A 99 -4.13 6.97 9.46
CA GLY A 99 -5.03 5.89 9.04
C GLY A 99 -5.54 6.10 7.62
N MET A 100 -6.10 7.28 7.34
CA MET A 100 -6.58 7.63 6.00
C MET A 100 -5.45 7.70 4.97
N LEU A 101 -4.26 8.18 5.35
CA LEU A 101 -3.08 8.16 4.49
C LEU A 101 -2.70 6.72 4.12
N LEU A 102 -2.65 5.80 5.08
CA LEU A 102 -2.30 4.40 4.82
C LEU A 102 -3.32 3.72 3.90
N THR A 103 -4.61 3.95 4.12
CA THR A 103 -5.67 3.48 3.23
C THR A 103 -5.45 4.00 1.80
N LEU A 104 -5.23 5.30 1.64
CA LEU A 104 -4.97 5.90 0.34
C LEU A 104 -3.72 5.31 -0.34
N LEU A 105 -2.62 5.15 0.40
CA LEU A 105 -1.37 4.60 -0.13
C LEU A 105 -1.54 3.15 -0.58
N ILE A 106 -2.19 2.32 0.23
CA ILE A 106 -2.36 0.89 -0.04
C ILE A 106 -3.36 0.66 -1.18
N GLU A 107 -4.52 1.31 -1.13
CA GLU A 107 -5.59 1.07 -2.09
C GLU A 107 -5.32 1.72 -3.45
N LYS A 108 -4.76 2.94 -3.46
CA LYS A 108 -4.60 3.73 -4.69
C LYS A 108 -3.16 3.74 -5.24
N PHE A 109 -2.15 3.84 -4.38
CA PHE A 109 -0.76 4.05 -4.82
C PHE A 109 0.12 2.79 -4.77
N LEU A 110 -0.31 1.70 -4.15
CA LEU A 110 0.43 0.43 -4.18
C LEU A 110 0.12 -0.38 -5.45
N THR A 111 -1.05 -0.15 -6.03
CA THR A 111 -1.60 -0.83 -7.21
C THR A 111 -1.11 -0.25 -8.54
N THR A 112 -0.26 0.78 -8.53
CA THR A 112 0.30 1.35 -9.77
C THR A 112 1.18 0.34 -10.49
N HIS A 113 1.08 0.34 -11.83
CA HIS A 113 1.93 -0.45 -12.70
C HIS A 113 3.42 -0.04 -12.64
N TRP A 114 3.70 1.24 -12.35
CA TRP A 114 5.06 1.77 -12.20
C TRP A 114 5.73 1.26 -10.92
N GLN A 115 6.58 0.24 -11.03
CA GLN A 115 7.22 -0.40 -9.88
C GLN A 115 8.08 0.57 -9.04
N SER A 116 8.77 1.52 -9.67
CA SER A 116 9.58 2.52 -8.96
C SER A 116 8.74 3.41 -8.04
N VAL A 117 7.56 3.81 -8.50
CA VAL A 117 6.61 4.62 -7.74
C VAL A 117 5.93 3.78 -6.65
N GLY A 118 5.54 2.53 -6.96
CA GLY A 118 5.00 1.60 -5.97
C GLY A 118 5.96 1.34 -4.81
N ARG A 119 7.27 1.25 -5.07
CA ARG A 119 8.30 1.17 -4.01
C ARG A 119 8.36 2.42 -3.13
N VAL A 120 8.20 3.61 -3.71
CA VAL A 120 8.14 4.87 -2.95
C VAL A 120 6.89 4.89 -2.07
N ALA A 121 5.73 4.49 -2.60
CA ALA A 121 4.49 4.40 -1.83
C ALA A 121 4.59 3.39 -0.69
N SER A 122 5.18 2.22 -0.95
CA SER A 122 5.44 1.19 0.06
C SER A 122 6.40 1.68 1.16
N GLY A 123 7.49 2.35 0.77
CA GLY A 123 8.44 2.93 1.72
C GLY A 123 7.80 4.01 2.59
N LEU A 124 6.96 4.87 2.00
CA LEU A 124 6.19 5.88 2.71
C LEU A 124 5.21 5.24 3.71
N ALA A 125 4.44 4.22 3.28
CA ALA A 125 3.54 3.49 4.15
C ALA A 125 4.28 2.82 5.33
N CYS A 126 5.44 2.21 5.07
CA CYS A 126 6.28 1.61 6.11
C CYS A 126 6.73 2.65 7.14
N ARG A 127 7.30 3.78 6.69
CA ARG A 127 7.72 4.86 7.60
C ARG A 127 6.56 5.39 8.42
N ARG A 128 5.38 5.50 7.82
CA ARG A 128 4.19 5.98 8.50
C ARG A 128 3.73 5.04 9.60
N VAL A 129 3.71 3.73 9.33
CA VAL A 129 3.46 2.70 10.34
C VAL A 129 4.51 2.72 11.44
N GLU A 130 5.78 2.90 11.09
CA GLU A 130 6.87 3.00 12.07
C GLU A 130 6.72 4.21 13.00
N MET A 131 6.29 5.36 12.46
CA MET A 131 5.97 6.54 13.26
C MET A 131 4.83 6.26 14.24
N LEU A 132 3.74 5.64 13.78
CA LEU A 132 2.61 5.25 14.65
C LEU A 132 3.05 4.29 15.76
N LEU A 133 3.95 3.35 15.46
CA LEU A 133 4.51 2.42 16.43
C LEU A 133 5.53 3.06 17.39
N ALA A 134 6.24 4.10 16.95
CA ALA A 134 7.18 4.84 17.79
C ALA A 134 6.47 5.79 18.74
N GLU A 135 5.36 6.39 18.30
CA GLU A 135 4.52 7.32 19.06
C GLU A 135 3.63 6.61 20.09
N ARG A 136 4.17 5.58 20.77
CA ARG A 136 3.56 4.68 21.76
C ARG A 136 2.84 5.35 22.96
N VAL A 137 2.62 6.66 22.96
CA VAL A 137 2.35 7.46 24.16
C VAL A 137 1.04 8.28 24.08
N ASP A 138 0.48 8.55 22.89
CA ASP A 138 -0.76 9.34 22.80
C ASP A 138 -1.97 8.50 22.39
N GLN A 139 -3.07 8.61 23.13
CA GLN A 139 -4.35 7.93 22.86
C GLN A 139 -4.92 8.18 21.44
N HIS A 140 -4.41 9.18 20.72
CA HIS A 140 -4.85 9.56 19.37
C HIS A 140 -4.27 8.70 18.24
N SER A 141 -3.16 7.98 18.43
CA SER A 141 -2.67 7.02 17.43
C SER A 141 -3.58 5.78 17.36
N LYS A 142 -4.17 5.41 18.50
CA LYS A 142 -5.05 4.25 18.69
C LYS A 142 -6.46 4.43 18.12
N THR A 143 -6.91 5.66 17.91
CA THR A 143 -8.25 5.96 17.36
C THR A 143 -8.28 6.04 15.83
N GLN A 144 -7.12 6.06 15.17
CA GLN A 144 -7.05 6.24 13.71
C GLN A 144 -7.14 4.95 12.89
N LEU A 145 -6.78 3.82 13.50
CA LEU A 145 -6.75 2.52 12.84
C LEU A 145 -7.30 1.46 13.78
N THR A 146 -8.50 0.99 13.45
CA THR A 146 -9.12 -0.14 14.12
C THR A 146 -8.52 -1.46 13.64
N HIS A 147 -8.70 -2.52 14.44
CA HIS A 147 -8.32 -3.87 14.05
C HIS A 147 -9.01 -4.32 12.74
N GLU A 148 -10.26 -3.89 12.53
CA GLU A 148 -11.00 -4.16 11.29
C GLU A 148 -10.37 -3.47 10.08
N GLU A 149 -10.01 -2.19 10.19
CA GLU A 149 -9.36 -1.45 9.11
C GLU A 149 -7.99 -2.04 8.75
N LEU A 150 -7.18 -2.42 9.75
CA LEU A 150 -5.91 -3.11 9.51
C LEU A 150 -6.12 -4.45 8.77
N THR A 151 -7.13 -5.22 9.17
CA THR A 151 -7.44 -6.49 8.52
C THR A 151 -7.94 -6.28 7.08
N LYS A 152 -8.71 -5.21 6.81
CA LYS A 152 -9.11 -4.83 5.45
C LYS A 152 -7.89 -4.48 4.59
N LEU A 153 -6.93 -3.73 5.14
CA LEU A 153 -5.70 -3.37 4.43
C LEU A 153 -4.82 -4.58 4.13
N GLU A 154 -4.59 -5.48 5.10
CA GLU A 154 -3.87 -6.74 4.90
C GLU A 154 -4.56 -7.62 3.84
N GLY A 155 -5.89 -7.71 3.89
CA GLY A 155 -6.71 -8.42 2.90
C GLY A 155 -6.58 -7.83 1.51
N PHE A 156 -6.58 -6.50 1.38
CA PHE A 156 -6.39 -5.81 0.11
C PHE A 156 -5.02 -6.08 -0.51
N ILE A 157 -3.95 -6.06 0.30
CA ILE A 157 -2.59 -6.36 -0.18
C ILE A 157 -2.50 -7.82 -0.66
N THR A 158 -3.15 -8.74 0.05
CA THR A 158 -3.12 -10.17 -0.27
C THR A 158 -3.92 -10.48 -1.53
N SER A 159 -5.14 -9.95 -1.66
CA SER A 159 -6.01 -10.17 -2.83
C SER A 159 -5.42 -9.64 -4.12
N ASN A 160 -4.70 -8.51 -4.06
CA ASN A 160 -4.00 -7.92 -5.20
C ASN A 160 -2.62 -8.55 -5.48
N ARG A 161 -2.24 -9.65 -4.81
CA ARG A 161 -0.93 -10.33 -4.94
C ARG A 161 0.27 -9.39 -4.68
N LEU A 162 0.09 -8.38 -3.83
CA LEU A 162 1.11 -7.39 -3.48
C LEU A 162 1.92 -7.79 -2.23
N ALA A 163 1.50 -8.82 -1.49
CA ALA A 163 2.10 -9.25 -0.23
C ALA A 163 3.59 -9.63 -0.37
N GLN A 164 3.95 -10.40 -1.41
CA GLN A 164 5.35 -10.81 -1.63
C GLN A 164 6.28 -9.63 -1.92
N LYS A 165 5.78 -8.61 -2.62
CA LYS A 165 6.57 -7.39 -2.93
C LYS A 165 6.69 -6.46 -1.72
N ASN A 166 5.76 -6.56 -0.77
CA ASN A 166 5.60 -5.63 0.35
C ASN A 166 5.69 -6.34 1.71
N GLN A 167 6.58 -7.33 1.84
CA GLN A 167 6.73 -8.12 3.06
C GLN A 167 7.00 -7.27 4.30
N ARG A 168 7.83 -6.23 4.19
CA ARG A 168 8.08 -5.29 5.30
C ARG A 168 6.80 -4.60 5.75
N LEU A 169 6.01 -4.08 4.81
CA LEU A 169 4.74 -3.42 5.14
C LEU A 169 3.77 -4.40 5.82
N MET A 170 3.64 -5.61 5.31
CA MET A 170 2.82 -6.66 5.93
C MET A 170 3.27 -6.94 7.37
N SER A 171 4.57 -7.15 7.59
CA SER A 171 5.11 -7.39 8.95
C SER A 171 4.85 -6.23 9.91
N LEU A 172 4.89 -5.00 9.40
CA LEU A 172 4.67 -3.79 10.17
C LEU A 172 3.18 -3.60 10.52
N LEU A 173 2.27 -3.91 9.60
CA LEU A 173 0.82 -3.90 9.85
C LEU A 173 0.43 -4.94 10.91
N SER A 174 0.94 -6.18 10.78
CA SER A 174 0.70 -7.23 11.76
C SER A 174 1.29 -6.87 13.13
N ARG A 175 2.41 -6.13 13.18
CA ARG A 175 2.99 -5.63 14.44
C ARG A 175 2.10 -4.57 15.11
N ILE A 176 1.56 -3.60 14.37
CA ILE A 176 0.56 -2.66 14.92
C ILE A 176 -0.64 -3.42 15.47
N LYS A 177 -1.15 -4.39 14.71
CA LYS A 177 -2.31 -5.18 15.08
C LYS A 177 -2.11 -5.91 16.41
N LEU A 178 -0.92 -6.50 16.61
CA LEU A 178 -0.54 -7.13 17.88
C LEU A 178 -0.47 -6.12 19.04
N ASP A 179 0.16 -4.95 18.82
CA ASP A 179 0.27 -3.90 19.83
C ASP A 179 -1.13 -3.38 20.26
N LEU A 180 -2.12 -3.35 19.37
CA LEU A 180 -3.51 -3.00 19.70
C LEU A 180 -4.22 -4.08 20.55
N THR A 181 -3.90 -5.36 20.35
CA THR A 181 -4.52 -6.48 21.11
C THR A 181 -3.97 -6.66 22.52
N LEU A 182 -2.71 -6.28 22.78
CA LEU A 182 -2.06 -6.47 24.08
C LEU A 182 -2.56 -5.51 25.19
N GLU A 183 -3.37 -4.51 24.83
CA GLU A 183 -3.92 -3.53 25.79
C GLU A 183 -5.40 -3.73 26.16
N GLU A 184 -6.10 -4.71 25.58
CA GLU A 184 -7.40 -5.12 26.14
C GLU A 184 -7.16 -5.85 27.48
N PRO A 185 -7.82 -5.46 28.58
CA PRO A 185 -7.62 -6.11 29.87
C PRO A 185 -7.98 -7.59 29.72
N ALA A 186 -6.99 -8.44 29.99
CA ALA A 186 -7.03 -9.89 29.89
C ALA A 186 -8.37 -10.47 30.37
N GLN A 187 -9.28 -10.72 29.43
CA GLN A 187 -10.26 -11.77 29.60
C GLN A 187 -9.54 -13.06 29.21
N SER A 188 -9.52 -13.99 30.15
CA SER A 188 -8.91 -15.32 30.07
C SER A 188 -9.02 -15.93 28.67
N PRO A 189 -7.95 -16.56 28.15
CA PRO A 189 -7.99 -17.16 26.82
C PRO A 189 -9.04 -18.28 26.78
N PRO A 190 -9.94 -18.31 25.78
CA PRO A 190 -10.54 -19.57 25.37
C PRO A 190 -9.46 -20.41 24.71
N ASP A 191 -9.29 -21.64 25.18
CA ASP A 191 -8.45 -22.65 24.56
C ASP A 191 -8.81 -22.79 23.07
N LEU A 192 -8.01 -22.20 22.19
CA LEU A 192 -8.03 -22.54 20.76
C LEU A 192 -6.84 -23.46 20.45
N PRO A 193 -7.09 -24.59 19.74
CA PRO A 193 -6.07 -25.57 19.44
C PRO A 193 -4.99 -24.93 18.56
N THR A 194 -3.78 -24.90 19.10
CA THR A 194 -2.58 -24.41 18.39
C THR A 194 -2.07 -25.51 17.47
N ASP A 195 -2.73 -25.74 16.35
CA ASP A 195 -2.17 -26.50 15.22
C ASP A 195 -1.72 -25.51 14.13
N LEU A 196 -0.67 -24.77 14.45
CA LEU A 196 0.17 -24.08 13.48
C LEU A 196 1.61 -24.50 13.78
N PRO A 197 2.29 -25.26 12.90
CA PRO A 197 3.65 -25.69 13.16
C PRO A 197 4.57 -24.47 13.17
N LYS A 198 5.00 -24.08 14.38
CA LYS A 198 5.99 -23.03 14.64
C LYS A 198 7.44 -23.49 14.44
N ASN A 199 7.66 -24.66 13.83
CA ASN A 199 8.97 -25.21 13.56
C ASN A 199 9.11 -25.60 12.08
N LEU A 200 10.02 -24.92 11.37
CA LEU A 200 10.55 -25.40 10.09
C LEU A 200 11.37 -26.71 10.23
N ALA A 201 11.44 -27.28 11.43
CA ALA A 201 12.09 -28.54 11.73
C ALA A 201 11.15 -29.77 11.69
N ASP A 202 9.83 -29.56 11.55
CA ASP A 202 8.83 -30.65 11.51
C ASP A 202 8.34 -31.01 10.09
N VAL A 203 8.90 -30.39 9.04
CA VAL A 203 8.61 -30.81 7.66
C VAL A 203 9.42 -32.07 7.37
N PHE A 204 8.80 -33.24 7.55
CA PHE A 204 9.27 -34.46 6.92
C PHE A 204 9.19 -34.25 5.40
N LEU A 205 10.35 -34.17 4.75
CA LEU A 205 10.47 -34.11 3.31
C LEU A 205 10.13 -35.49 2.73
N ASP A 206 8.85 -35.80 2.62
CA ASP A 206 8.33 -36.99 1.95
C ASP A 206 8.01 -36.70 0.47
N LYS A 207 7.74 -37.78 -0.28
CA LYS A 207 7.44 -37.71 -1.72
C LYS A 207 6.15 -36.92 -1.94
N GLU A 208 5.18 -37.12 -1.06
CA GLU A 208 3.86 -36.53 -1.07
C GLU A 208 3.93 -35.00 -0.88
N TRP A 209 4.75 -34.52 0.06
CA TRP A 209 5.01 -33.10 0.25
C TRP A 209 5.63 -32.45 -0.98
N TYR A 210 6.60 -33.13 -1.61
CA TYR A 210 7.24 -32.60 -2.82
C TYR A 210 6.24 -32.50 -3.97
N VAL A 211 5.40 -33.52 -4.19
CA VAL A 211 4.33 -33.49 -5.20
C VAL A 211 3.36 -32.34 -4.94
N SER A 212 2.87 -32.18 -3.70
CA SER A 212 1.96 -31.07 -3.34
C SER A 212 2.62 -29.68 -3.50
N HIS A 213 3.93 -29.58 -3.27
CA HIS A 213 4.66 -28.33 -3.48
C HIS A 213 4.79 -27.98 -4.97
N VAL A 214 5.11 -28.97 -5.82
CA VAL A 214 5.18 -28.80 -7.27
C VAL A 214 3.80 -28.47 -7.86
N GLU A 215 2.75 -29.12 -7.36
CA GLU A 215 1.36 -28.79 -7.70
C GLU A 215 1.01 -27.33 -7.39
N SER A 216 1.33 -26.85 -6.18
CA SER A 216 1.08 -25.47 -5.79
C SER A 216 1.79 -24.47 -6.73
N CYS A 217 3.03 -24.78 -7.13
CA CYS A 217 3.80 -23.94 -8.03
C CYS A 217 3.30 -23.97 -9.48
N CYS A 218 2.78 -25.11 -9.95
CA CYS A 218 2.32 -25.28 -11.33
C CYS A 218 0.84 -24.89 -11.54
N CYS A 219 0.03 -24.89 -10.50
CA CYS A 219 -1.42 -24.64 -10.57
C CYS A 219 -1.84 -23.24 -10.03
N GLY A 220 -0.93 -22.26 -10.05
CA GLY A 220 -1.24 -20.84 -9.81
C GLY A 220 -1.52 -20.42 -8.36
N ASN A 221 -1.41 -21.33 -7.39
CA ASN A 221 -1.67 -21.08 -5.96
C ASN A 221 -0.41 -20.91 -5.10
N GLY A 222 0.78 -21.08 -5.69
CA GLY A 222 2.07 -21.04 -5.02
C GLY A 222 2.84 -19.73 -5.21
N PRO A 223 4.03 -19.61 -4.59
CA PRO A 223 4.89 -18.46 -4.76
C PRO A 223 5.29 -18.30 -6.24
N ALA A 224 5.40 -17.04 -6.71
CA ALA A 224 5.78 -16.71 -8.09
C ALA A 224 7.17 -17.27 -8.45
N SER A 225 7.18 -18.51 -8.92
CA SER A 225 8.37 -19.24 -9.38
C SER A 225 8.48 -19.06 -10.89
N SER A 226 9.70 -19.00 -11.43
CA SER A 226 9.86 -18.86 -12.88
C SER A 226 9.37 -20.13 -13.59
N SER A 227 8.84 -19.99 -14.81
CA SER A 227 8.36 -21.13 -15.61
C SER A 227 9.40 -22.24 -15.77
N ARG A 228 10.67 -21.83 -15.88
CA ARG A 228 11.83 -22.71 -15.96
C ARG A 228 12.09 -23.48 -14.66
N ASP A 229 11.93 -22.84 -13.51
CA ASP A 229 12.08 -23.50 -12.22
C ASP A 229 10.98 -24.55 -12.04
N CYS A 230 9.74 -24.22 -12.38
CA CYS A 230 8.62 -25.18 -12.36
C CYS A 230 8.86 -26.38 -13.28
N ALA A 231 9.37 -26.17 -14.50
CA ALA A 231 9.75 -27.27 -15.41
C ALA A 231 10.85 -28.17 -14.82
N THR A 232 11.87 -27.57 -14.17
CA THR A 232 12.93 -28.36 -13.50
C THR A 232 12.41 -29.15 -12.30
N MET A 233 11.41 -28.63 -11.57
CA MET A 233 10.78 -29.35 -10.46
C MET A 233 9.92 -30.51 -10.96
N LEU A 234 9.15 -30.31 -12.02
CA LEU A 234 8.40 -31.37 -12.69
C LEU A 234 9.31 -32.51 -13.17
N SER A 235 10.50 -32.19 -13.70
CA SER A 235 11.46 -33.20 -14.18
C SER A 235 11.98 -34.17 -13.10
N ARG A 236 11.84 -33.82 -11.82
CA ARG A 236 12.27 -34.65 -10.68
C ARG A 236 11.19 -35.59 -10.17
N LEU A 237 9.97 -35.49 -10.68
CA LEU A 237 8.85 -36.34 -10.32
C LEU A 237 8.82 -37.62 -11.18
N SER A 238 8.05 -38.61 -10.74
CA SER A 238 7.79 -39.79 -11.56
C SER A 238 6.84 -39.43 -12.71
N TYR A 239 6.88 -40.18 -13.80
CA TYR A 239 6.03 -39.94 -14.97
C TYR A 239 4.53 -39.96 -14.63
N GLU A 240 4.10 -40.82 -13.70
CA GLU A 240 2.71 -40.87 -13.24
C GLU A 240 2.31 -39.59 -12.50
N ASP A 241 3.17 -39.09 -11.62
CA ASP A 241 2.93 -37.85 -10.87
C ASP A 241 2.93 -36.63 -11.82
N ILE A 242 3.83 -36.59 -12.81
CA ILE A 242 3.86 -35.52 -13.82
C ILE A 242 2.55 -35.47 -14.61
N LEU A 243 2.07 -36.62 -15.08
CA LEU A 243 0.80 -36.69 -15.81
C LEU A 243 -0.38 -36.27 -14.93
N ALA A 244 -0.39 -36.69 -13.66
CA ALA A 244 -1.44 -36.31 -12.72
C ALA A 244 -1.51 -34.79 -12.53
N ILE A 245 -0.38 -34.09 -12.48
CA ILE A 245 -0.32 -32.62 -12.33
C ILE A 245 -0.69 -31.91 -13.65
N MET A 246 -0.14 -32.36 -14.78
CA MET A 246 -0.36 -31.73 -16.09
C MET A 246 -1.78 -31.89 -16.64
N THR A 247 -2.56 -32.86 -16.10
CA THR A 247 -3.94 -33.12 -16.52
C THR A 247 -4.99 -32.38 -15.68
N ARG A 248 -4.57 -31.62 -14.66
CA ARG A 248 -5.48 -30.82 -13.84
C ARG A 248 -5.98 -29.58 -14.57
N GLU A 249 -7.22 -29.19 -14.29
CA GLU A 249 -7.86 -28.02 -14.91
C GLU A 249 -7.21 -26.68 -14.52
N ASP A 250 -6.48 -26.66 -13.40
CA ASP A 250 -5.81 -25.48 -12.84
C ASP A 250 -4.34 -25.34 -13.28
N PHE A 251 -3.84 -26.22 -14.16
CA PHE A 251 -2.45 -26.23 -14.59
C PHE A 251 -2.08 -25.03 -15.48
N ASP A 252 -0.95 -24.38 -15.18
CA ASP A 252 -0.43 -23.27 -15.97
C ASP A 252 0.17 -23.76 -17.31
N HIS A 253 -0.59 -23.60 -18.40
CA HIS A 253 -0.17 -23.99 -19.75
C HIS A 253 1.07 -23.24 -20.26
N THR A 254 1.50 -22.13 -19.64
CA THR A 254 2.76 -21.45 -20.03
C THR A 254 4.00 -22.28 -19.70
N LEU A 255 3.89 -23.28 -18.82
CA LEU A 255 4.96 -24.19 -18.44
C LEU A 255 5.32 -25.21 -19.54
N ILE A 256 4.36 -25.54 -20.41
CA ILE A 256 4.53 -26.60 -21.43
C ILE A 256 5.69 -26.28 -22.37
N GLY A 257 5.90 -25.01 -22.73
CA GLY A 257 7.00 -24.60 -23.62
C GLY A 257 8.39 -24.84 -23.03
N GLU A 258 8.53 -24.69 -21.71
CA GLU A 258 9.80 -24.92 -20.99
C GLU A 258 10.00 -26.42 -20.68
N CYS A 259 8.94 -27.21 -20.55
CA CYS A 259 9.03 -28.66 -20.35
C CYS A 259 9.44 -29.44 -21.62
N ILE A 260 9.29 -28.84 -22.81
CA ILE A 260 9.64 -29.44 -24.11
C ILE A 260 11.00 -28.95 -24.63
N SER A 261 11.54 -27.85 -24.07
CA SER A 261 12.86 -27.30 -24.42
C SER A 261 14.00 -28.07 -23.75
#